data_AF-A0A017HMU2-F1
#
_entry.id   AF-A0A017HMU2-F1
#
_cell.length_a   1.000
_cell.length_b   1.000
_cell.length_c   1.000
_cell.angle_alpha   90.00
_cell.angle_beta   90.00
_cell.angle_gamma   90.00
#
_symmetry.space_group_name_H-M   'P 1'
#
loop_
_entity.id
_entity.type
_entity.pdbx_description
1 polymer ?
#
loop_
_entity_poly.entity_id
_entity_poly.type
_entity_poly.pdbx_seq_one_letter_code
_entity_poly.pdbx_strand_id
1 'polypeptide(L)'
;MNPRRLPLYVTIAIFVLAFLLCWLQFPRILSTRVVGNLLTDNAYLGIAAVGMTVVILSGGIDLSVGSVIAFSGVFIAVMLRDSGLHPMVVFLLVLALTTAFGAAQGALIHGLAMPAFIVTLAGMFLARGSPTSWPWTPSPSTTPSSRLSRRPTGSCPARGASR
;
A
#
# COMPACT_ATOMS: atom_id res chain seq x y z
N MET A 1 13.27 -21.56 33.48
CA MET A 1 12.86 -20.41 32.64
C MET A 1 11.33 -20.35 32.62
N ASN A 2 10.72 -19.20 32.87
CA ASN A 2 9.24 -19.10 32.93
C ASN A 2 8.63 -19.28 31.53
N PRO A 3 7.77 -20.29 31.28
CA PRO A 3 7.19 -20.55 29.95
C PRO A 3 6.31 -19.41 29.44
N ARG A 4 5.81 -18.54 30.32
CA ARG A 4 5.04 -17.34 29.95
C ARG A 4 5.89 -16.19 29.36
N ARG A 5 7.19 -16.13 29.67
CA ARG A 5 8.10 -15.07 29.17
C ARG A 5 8.90 -15.51 27.94
N LEU A 6 8.85 -16.80 27.62
CA LEU A 6 9.50 -17.40 26.46
C LEU A 6 9.16 -16.67 25.13
N PRO A 7 7.89 -16.34 24.84
CA PRO A 7 7.54 -15.59 23.63
C PRO A 7 8.21 -14.22 23.54
N LEU A 8 8.32 -13.51 24.68
CA LEU A 8 8.96 -12.19 24.75
C LEU A 8 10.46 -12.27 24.52
N TYR A 9 11.13 -13.28 25.11
CA TYR A 9 12.56 -13.49 24.83
C TYR A 9 12.81 -13.88 23.38
N VAL A 10 11.93 -14.69 22.79
CA VAL A 10 12.03 -15.10 21.39
C VAL A 10 11.85 -13.90 20.45
N THR A 11 10.85 -13.03 20.65
CA THR A 11 10.66 -11.86 19.78
C THR A 11 11.82 -10.87 19.88
N ILE A 12 12.35 -10.63 21.09
CA ILE A 12 13.54 -9.78 21.30
C ILE A 12 14.75 -10.41 20.61
N ALA A 13 14.99 -11.71 20.80
CA ALA A 13 16.11 -12.41 20.18
C ALA A 13 16.04 -12.36 18.64
N ILE A 14 14.86 -12.59 18.06
CA ILE A 14 14.64 -12.50 16.61
C ILE A 14 14.90 -11.08 16.11
N PHE A 15 14.38 -10.05 16.80
CA PHE A 15 14.60 -8.65 16.42
C PHE A 15 16.09 -8.29 16.41
N VAL A 16 16.80 -8.64 17.49
CA VAL A 16 18.24 -8.36 17.62
C VAL A 16 19.04 -9.13 16.56
N LEU A 17 18.74 -10.41 16.34
CA LEU A 17 19.41 -11.22 15.33
C LEU A 17 19.19 -10.66 13.92
N ALA A 18 17.93 -10.35 13.56
CA ALA A 18 17.60 -9.77 12.27
C ALA A 18 18.28 -8.42 12.05
N PHE A 19 18.33 -7.57 13.08
CA PHE A 19 19.02 -6.28 13.03
C PHE A 19 20.53 -6.45 12.83
N LEU A 20 21.17 -7.37 13.55
CA LEU A 20 22.61 -7.65 13.41
C LEU A 20 22.96 -8.20 12.03
N LEU A 21 22.16 -9.13 11.50
CA LEU A 21 22.34 -9.65 10.14
C LEU A 21 22.24 -8.52 9.10
N CYS A 22 21.25 -7.65 9.26
CA CYS A 22 21.07 -6.48 8.38
C CYS A 22 22.25 -5.51 8.47
N TRP A 23 22.74 -5.23 9.68
CA TRP A 23 23.91 -4.37 9.92
C TRP A 23 25.18 -4.92 9.25
N LEU A 24 25.42 -6.23 9.36
CA LEU A 24 26.58 -6.89 8.77
C LEU A 24 26.51 -6.93 7.23
N GLN A 25 25.32 -7.12 6.67
CA GLN A 25 25.12 -7.23 5.22
C GLN A 25 25.15 -5.86 4.52
N PHE A 26 24.77 -4.79 5.22
CA PHE A 26 24.67 -3.45 4.67
C PHE A 26 25.46 -2.44 5.53
N PRO A 27 26.74 -2.19 5.23
CA PRO A 27 27.64 -1.39 6.10
C PRO A 27 27.29 0.10 6.20
N ARG A 28 26.24 0.57 5.50
CA ARG A 28 25.78 1.96 5.50
C ARG A 28 24.31 2.15 5.95
N ILE A 29 23.67 1.15 6.57
CA ILE A 29 22.24 1.31 6.95
C ILE A 29 21.98 2.45 7.93
N LEU A 30 22.91 2.72 8.86
CA LEU A 30 22.80 3.85 9.81
C LEU A 30 23.41 5.15 9.27
N SER A 31 23.75 5.21 7.98
CA SER A 31 24.13 6.49 7.36
C SER A 31 22.95 7.45 7.42
N THR A 32 23.21 8.72 7.76
CA THR A 32 22.19 9.77 7.87
C THR A 32 21.35 9.91 6.60
N ARG A 33 21.92 9.63 5.43
CA ARG A 33 21.19 9.65 4.14
C ARG A 33 20.20 8.50 4.02
N VAL A 34 20.58 7.29 4.43
CA VAL A 34 19.72 6.10 4.34
C VAL A 34 18.58 6.22 5.34
N VAL A 35 18.89 6.62 6.57
CA VAL A 35 17.88 6.87 7.61
C VAL A 35 16.94 8.00 7.19
N GLY A 36 17.48 9.11 6.65
CA GLY A 36 16.68 10.21 6.13
C GLY A 36 15.72 9.79 5.03
N ASN A 37 16.21 9.07 4.02
CA ASN A 37 15.38 8.54 2.94
C ASN A 37 14.30 7.59 3.48
N LEU A 38 14.65 6.69 4.40
CA LEU A 38 13.70 5.75 5.01
C LEU A 38 12.58 6.49 5.77
N LEU A 39 12.92 7.55 6.50
CA LEU A 39 11.93 8.37 7.20
C LEU A 39 11.05 9.17 6.23
N THR A 40 11.61 9.71 5.15
CA THR A 40 10.84 10.43 4.12
C THR A 40 9.90 9.49 3.37
N ASP A 41 10.35 8.30 2.99
CA ASP A 41 9.55 7.30 2.28
C ASP A 41 8.39 6.77 3.13
N ASN A 42 8.57 6.73 4.46
CA ASN A 42 7.52 6.31 5.41
C ASN A 42 6.78 7.49 6.06
N ALA A 43 7.10 8.73 5.70
CA ALA A 43 6.51 9.93 6.32
C ALA A 43 4.98 9.95 6.15
N TYR A 44 4.47 9.43 5.03
CA TYR A 44 3.03 9.33 4.78
C TYR A 44 2.30 8.44 5.80
N LEU A 45 2.93 7.35 6.26
CA LEU A 45 2.39 6.49 7.33
C LEU A 45 2.40 7.22 8.66
N GLY A 46 3.43 8.02 8.93
CA GLY A 46 3.50 8.86 10.13
C GLY A 46 2.37 9.89 10.18
N ILE A 47 2.13 10.61 9.07
CA ILE A 47 1.04 11.58 8.96
C ILE A 47 -0.33 10.89 9.12
N ALA A 48 -0.51 9.74 8.48
CA ALA A 48 -1.74 8.95 8.63
C ALA A 48 -1.95 8.48 10.08
N ALA A 49 -0.89 8.03 10.76
CA ALA A 49 -0.96 7.61 12.16
C ALA A 49 -1.39 8.76 13.07
N VAL A 50 -0.87 9.98 12.86
CA VAL A 50 -1.31 11.17 13.61
C VAL A 50 -2.80 11.44 13.37
N GLY A 51 -3.28 11.38 12.12
CA GLY A 51 -4.71 11.53 11.83
C GLY A 51 -5.57 10.47 12.53
N MET A 52 -5.10 9.22 12.54
CA MET A 52 -5.76 8.10 13.21
C MET A 52 -5.86 8.27 14.74
N THR A 53 -4.93 8.99 15.38
CA THR A 53 -5.05 9.29 16.82
C THR A 53 -6.30 10.10 17.14
N VAL A 54 -6.67 11.07 16.29
CA VAL A 54 -7.88 11.90 16.47
C VAL A 54 -9.15 11.04 16.36
N VAL A 55 -9.14 10.04 15.47
CA VAL A 55 -10.25 9.10 15.31
C VAL A 55 -10.41 8.21 16.54
N ILE A 56 -9.29 7.70 17.09
CA ILE A 56 -9.31 6.86 18.29
C ILE A 56 -9.79 7.64 19.51
N LEU A 57 -9.38 8.90 19.66
CA LEU A 57 -9.86 9.77 20.73
C LEU A 57 -11.37 10.01 20.65
N SER A 58 -11.94 9.94 19.45
CA SER A 58 -13.39 10.03 19.23
C SER A 58 -14.14 8.71 19.52
N GLY A 59 -13.44 7.66 19.98
CA GLY A 59 -14.02 6.35 20.30
C GLY A 59 -14.20 5.41 19.10
N GLY A 60 -13.58 5.72 17.95
CA GLY A 60 -13.68 4.92 16.73
C GLY A 60 -12.38 4.20 16.36
N ILE A 61 -12.49 3.23 15.44
CA ILE A 61 -11.34 2.60 14.77
C ILE A 61 -11.57 2.75 13.27
N ASP A 62 -10.76 3.58 12.61
CA ASP A 62 -10.86 3.76 11.15
C ASP A 62 -9.97 2.78 10.40
N LEU A 63 -10.58 1.75 9.82
CA LEU A 63 -9.90 0.79 8.95
C LEU A 63 -9.83 1.25 7.49
N SER A 64 -10.60 2.28 7.11
CA SER A 64 -10.75 2.71 5.72
C SER A 64 -9.52 3.46 5.21
N VAL A 65 -8.75 4.12 6.10
CA VAL A 65 -7.58 4.93 5.74
C VAL A 65 -6.56 4.19 4.86
N GLY A 66 -6.32 2.91 5.14
CA GLY A 66 -5.39 2.10 4.33
C GLY A 66 -5.89 1.86 2.90
N SER A 67 -7.20 1.70 2.72
CA SER A 67 -7.80 1.54 1.39
C SER A 67 -7.92 2.87 0.66
N VAL A 68 -8.13 3.98 1.38
CA VAL A 68 -8.11 5.34 0.79
C VAL A 68 -6.70 5.70 0.30
N ILE A 69 -5.64 5.36 1.05
CA ILE A 69 -4.25 5.53 0.60
C ILE A 69 -3.99 4.72 -0.67
N ALA A 70 -4.38 3.45 -0.71
CA ALA A 70 -4.22 2.62 -1.90
C ALA A 70 -5.01 3.17 -3.11
N PHE A 71 -6.26 3.59 -2.88
CA PHE A 71 -7.12 4.17 -3.91
C PHE A 71 -6.55 5.46 -4.48
N SER A 72 -6.10 6.38 -3.63
CA SER A 72 -5.49 7.64 -4.07
C SER A 72 -4.24 7.42 -4.93
N GLY A 73 -3.40 6.43 -4.60
CA GLY A 73 -2.23 6.08 -5.41
C GLY A 73 -2.61 5.58 -6.80
N VAL A 74 -3.58 4.66 -6.91
CA VAL A 74 -4.07 4.17 -8.20
C VAL A 74 -4.74 5.30 -8.99
N PHE A 75 -5.54 6.13 -8.33
CA PHE A 75 -6.23 7.26 -8.95
C PHE A 75 -5.26 8.25 -9.59
N ILE A 76 -4.19 8.63 -8.88
CA ILE A 76 -3.14 9.52 -9.42
C ILE A 76 -2.46 8.85 -10.62
N ALA A 77 -2.08 7.57 -10.49
CA ALA A 77 -1.39 6.84 -11.56
C ALA A 77 -2.22 6.76 -12.85
N VAL A 78 -3.52 6.52 -12.74
CA VAL A 78 -4.47 6.46 -13.87
C VAL A 78 -4.68 7.85 -14.47
N MET A 79 -4.98 8.86 -13.65
CA MET A 79 -5.20 10.24 -14.13
C MET A 79 -3.97 10.80 -14.84
N LEU A 80 -2.78 10.56 -14.30
CA LEU A 80 -1.54 11.06 -14.90
C LEU A 80 -1.19 10.34 -16.21
N ARG A 81 -1.54 9.05 -16.32
CA ARG A 81 -1.31 8.25 -17.53
C ARG A 81 -2.29 8.61 -18.65
N ASP A 82 -3.58 8.71 -18.34
CA ASP A 82 -4.63 8.73 -19.36
C ASP A 82 -5.09 10.14 -19.72
N SER A 83 -4.92 11.12 -18.83
CA SER A 83 -5.49 12.46 -19.00
C SER A 83 -4.46 13.52 -19.43
N GLY A 84 -3.15 13.22 -19.34
CA GLY A 84 -2.08 14.17 -19.67
C GLY A 84 -2.12 15.48 -18.88
N LEU A 85 -2.90 15.53 -17.79
CA LEU A 85 -3.13 16.73 -16.99
C LEU A 85 -1.87 17.13 -16.22
N HIS A 86 -1.74 18.43 -15.95
CA HIS A 86 -0.63 18.94 -15.15
C HIS A 86 -0.65 18.30 -13.73
N PRO A 87 0.49 17.83 -13.19
CA PRO A 87 0.53 17.10 -11.92
C PRO A 87 -0.14 17.83 -10.75
N MET A 88 -0.07 19.16 -10.71
CA MET A 88 -0.73 19.94 -9.65
C MET A 88 -2.25 19.86 -9.66
N VAL A 89 -2.87 19.73 -10.84
CA VAL A 89 -4.34 19.62 -10.95
C VAL A 89 -4.79 18.26 -10.42
N VAL A 90 -4.07 17.20 -10.78
CA VAL A 90 -4.33 15.83 -10.28
C VAL A 90 -4.17 15.78 -8.76
N PHE A 91 -3.16 16.46 -8.21
CA PHE A 91 -2.96 16.58 -6.77
C PHE A 91 -4.13 17.27 -6.06
N LEU A 92 -4.60 18.42 -6.57
CA LEU A 92 -5.77 19.10 -5.99
C LEU A 92 -7.03 18.22 -6.03
N LEU A 93 -7.23 17.51 -7.14
CA LEU A 93 -8.42 16.69 -7.36
C LEU A 93 -8.44 15.48 -6.42
N VAL A 94 -7.30 14.79 -6.25
CA VAL A 94 -7.21 13.66 -5.31
C VAL A 94 -7.36 14.12 -3.86
N LEU A 95 -6.83 15.29 -3.52
CA LEU A 95 -6.94 15.86 -2.16
C LEU A 95 -8.39 16.25 -1.85
N ALA A 96 -9.09 16.86 -2.80
CA ALA A 96 -10.52 17.14 -2.68
C ALA A 96 -11.36 15.85 -2.54
N LEU A 97 -11.09 14.84 -3.37
CA LEU A 97 -11.81 13.57 -3.36
C LEU A 97 -11.62 12.80 -2.03
N THR A 98 -10.38 12.70 -1.56
CA THR A 98 -10.05 11.99 -0.31
C THR A 98 -10.55 12.73 0.92
N THR A 99 -10.50 14.06 0.94
CA THR A 99 -11.05 14.88 2.02
C THR A 99 -12.57 14.76 2.08
N ALA A 100 -13.25 14.80 0.93
CA ALA A 100 -14.69 14.60 0.85
C ALA A 100 -15.10 13.20 1.36
N PHE A 101 -14.33 12.16 1.01
CA PHE A 101 -14.56 10.81 1.50
C PHE A 101 -14.40 10.72 3.04
N GLY A 102 -13.33 11.29 3.59
CA GLY A 102 -13.13 11.34 5.05
C GLY A 102 -14.22 12.13 5.77
N ALA A 103 -14.64 13.27 5.22
CA ALA A 103 -15.74 14.06 5.74
C ALA A 103 -17.08 13.29 5.71
N ALA A 104 -17.36 12.56 4.63
CA ALA A 104 -18.54 11.70 4.53
C ALA A 104 -18.54 10.61 5.60
N GLN A 105 -17.41 9.94 5.82
CA GLN A 105 -17.28 8.92 6.88
C GLN A 105 -17.53 9.52 8.27
N GLY A 106 -16.94 10.69 8.57
CA GLY A 106 -17.19 11.40 9.83
C GLY A 106 -18.64 11.85 10.01
N ALA A 107 -19.26 12.36 8.94
CA ALA A 107 -20.66 12.78 8.94
C ALA A 107 -21.63 11.61 9.15
N LEU A 108 -21.35 10.44 8.55
CA LEU A 108 -22.15 9.23 8.75
C LEU A 108 -22.05 8.72 10.19
N ILE A 109 -20.85 8.74 10.79
CA ILE A 109 -20.66 8.33 12.19
C ILE A 109 -21.45 9.27 13.13
N HIS A 110 -21.34 10.57 12.91
CA HIS A 110 -22.04 11.56 13.74
C HIS A 110 -23.56 11.53 13.53
N GLY A 111 -24.02 11.44 12.28
CA GLY A 111 -25.43 11.53 11.93
C GLY A 111 -26.24 10.26 12.19
N LEU A 112 -25.68 9.08 11.96
CA LEU A 112 -26.39 7.81 12.14
C LEU A 112 -26.13 7.16 13.52
N ALA A 113 -25.27 7.76 14.36
CA ALA A 113 -24.85 7.23 15.65
C ALA A 113 -24.42 5.74 15.62
N MET A 114 -23.91 5.30 14.46
CA MET A 114 -23.48 3.92 14.25
C MET A 114 -22.03 3.72 14.72
N PRO A 115 -21.65 2.51 15.17
CA PRO A 115 -20.27 2.21 15.51
C PRO A 115 -19.33 2.50 14.34
N ALA A 116 -18.28 3.31 14.57
CA ALA A 116 -17.35 3.78 13.54
C ALA A 116 -16.66 2.64 12.76
N PHE A 117 -16.47 1.48 13.39
CA PHE A 117 -15.92 0.28 12.74
C PHE A 117 -16.75 -0.18 11.53
N ILE A 118 -18.09 -0.11 11.60
CA ILE A 118 -18.97 -0.60 10.52
C ILE A 118 -18.89 0.34 9.32
N VAL A 119 -18.98 1.65 9.58
CA VAL A 119 -18.90 2.70 8.55
C VAL A 119 -17.54 2.65 7.83
N THR A 120 -16.46 2.44 8.57
CA THR A 120 -15.11 2.38 8.02
C THR A 120 -14.83 1.06 7.30
N LEU A 121 -15.36 -0.07 7.77
CA LEU A 121 -15.37 -1.32 6.99
C LEU A 121 -16.13 -1.19 5.67
N ALA A 122 -17.33 -0.60 5.68
CA ALA A 122 -18.11 -0.35 4.47
C ALA A 122 -17.33 0.55 3.48
N GLY A 123 -16.71 1.61 3.98
CA GLY A 123 -15.85 2.48 3.17
C GLY A 123 -14.62 1.77 2.61
N MET A 124 -14.03 0.84 3.37
CA MET A 124 -12.92 0.00 2.91
C MET A 124 -13.33 -0.86 1.70
N PHE A 125 -14.52 -1.47 1.73
CA PHE A 125 -15.05 -2.24 0.61
C PHE A 125 -15.40 -1.37 -0.59
N LEU A 126 -15.91 -0.16 -0.37
CA LEU A 126 -16.22 0.78 -1.44
C LEU A 126 -14.96 1.23 -2.19
N ALA A 127 -13.91 1.62 -1.45
CA ALA A 127 -12.62 2.01 -2.00
C ALA A 127 -11.90 0.83 -2.70
N ARG A 128 -12.03 -0.39 -2.19
CA ARG A 128 -11.46 -1.60 -2.80
C ARG A 128 -12.24 -2.15 -4.01
N GLY A 129 -13.55 -1.93 -4.08
CA GLY A 129 -14.42 -2.46 -5.14
C GLY A 129 -14.49 -1.58 -6.39
N SER A 130 -14.26 -0.27 -6.25
CA SER A 130 -14.30 0.70 -7.36
C SER A 130 -13.37 0.36 -8.55
N PRO A 131 -12.14 -0.14 -8.35
CA PRO A 131 -11.24 -0.44 -9.47
C PRO A 131 -11.76 -1.53 -10.42
N THR A 132 -12.51 -2.52 -9.95
CA THR A 132 -12.98 -3.65 -10.78
C THR A 132 -14.11 -3.25 -11.74
N SER A 133 -14.88 -2.22 -11.39
CA SER A 133 -15.96 -1.69 -12.25
C SER A 133 -15.48 -0.66 -13.26
N TRP A 134 -14.26 -0.15 -13.10
CA TRP A 134 -13.71 0.89 -13.98
C TRP A 134 -13.20 0.25 -15.29
N PRO A 135 -13.43 0.87 -16.48
CA PRO A 135 -13.06 0.29 -17.78
C PRO A 135 -11.57 -0.06 -17.99
N TRP A 136 -10.70 0.27 -17.03
CA TRP A 136 -9.25 0.25 -17.18
C TRP A 136 -8.55 -0.81 -16.34
N THR A 137 -9.28 -1.68 -15.63
CA THR A 137 -8.71 -2.98 -15.25
C THR A 137 -8.59 -3.84 -16.50
N PRO A 138 -7.38 -4.32 -16.87
CA PRO A 138 -7.27 -5.36 -17.88
C PRO A 138 -8.15 -6.52 -17.43
N SER A 139 -9.20 -6.82 -18.19
CA SER A 139 -9.99 -8.02 -17.94
C SER A 139 -9.03 -9.22 -17.97
N PRO A 140 -9.14 -10.18 -17.02
CA PRO A 140 -8.30 -11.39 -17.00
C PRO A 140 -8.36 -12.17 -18.32
N SER A 141 -9.38 -11.91 -19.15
CA SER A 141 -9.57 -12.50 -20.47
C SER A 141 -8.53 -12.12 -21.52
N THR A 142 -7.61 -11.19 -21.24
CA THR A 142 -6.49 -10.86 -22.16
C THR A 142 -5.17 -11.54 -21.82
N THR A 143 -5.15 -12.48 -20.87
CA THR A 143 -3.99 -13.37 -20.71
C THR A 143 -3.95 -14.31 -21.92
N PRO A 144 -2.99 -14.20 -22.87
CA PRO A 144 -2.89 -15.13 -23.98
C PRO A 144 -2.24 -16.42 -23.46
N SER A 145 -2.97 -17.21 -22.67
CA SER A 145 -2.54 -18.51 -22.14
C SER A 145 -2.31 -19.54 -23.26
N SER A 146 -2.75 -19.26 -24.48
CA SER A 146 -2.58 -20.13 -25.65
C SER A 146 -1.19 -20.05 -26.31
N ARG A 147 -0.32 -19.11 -25.93
CA ARG A 147 0.99 -18.91 -26.61
C ARG A 147 2.19 -19.57 -25.93
N LEU A 148 2.00 -20.26 -24.79
CA LEU A 148 3.06 -21.05 -24.13
C LEU A 148 2.97 -22.55 -24.43
N SER A 149 1.89 -23.03 -25.06
CA SER A 149 1.76 -24.42 -25.52
C SER A 149 2.40 -24.66 -26.90
N ARG A 150 2.76 -23.59 -27.63
CA ARG A 150 3.39 -23.66 -28.96
C ARG A 150 4.87 -23.23 -28.96
N ARG A 151 5.64 -23.61 -27.94
CA ARG A 151 7.09 -23.72 -28.15
C ARG A 151 7.33 -25.11 -28.74
N PRO A 152 7.60 -25.25 -30.05
CA PRO A 152 8.19 -26.48 -30.54
C PRO A 152 9.50 -26.67 -29.77
N THR A 153 9.65 -27.84 -29.16
CA THR A 153 10.91 -28.39 -28.71
C THR A 153 11.80 -28.56 -29.94
N GLY A 154 12.43 -27.46 -30.37
CA GLY A 154 13.32 -27.39 -31.51
C GLY A 154 14.69 -26.91 -31.06
N SER A 155 15.61 -27.88 -30.92
CA SER A 155 17.02 -27.79 -31.28
C SER A 155 17.67 -26.39 -31.23
N CYS A 156 18.44 -26.15 -30.17
CA CYS A 156 19.46 -25.10 -30.16
C CYS A 156 20.65 -25.59 -31.01
N PRO A 157 21.00 -24.96 -32.16
CA PRO A 157 22.25 -25.28 -32.84
C PRO A 157 23.36 -24.54 -32.11
N ALA A 158 24.25 -25.31 -31.47
CA ALA A 158 25.51 -24.81 -30.93
C ALA A 158 26.31 -24.14 -32.05
N ARG A 159 26.34 -22.81 -32.04
CA ARG A 159 27.10 -22.02 -33.00
C ARG A 159 28.50 -21.83 -32.42
N GLY A 160 29.46 -22.57 -32.96
CA GLY A 160 30.89 -22.43 -32.66
C GLY A 160 31.39 -21.03 -32.99
N ALA A 161 32.09 -20.43 -32.02
CA ALA A 161 32.86 -19.22 -32.19
C ALA A 161 34.18 -19.40 -31.43
N SER A 162 35.17 -19.99 -32.10
CA SER A 162 36.57 -19.94 -31.74
C SER A 162 37.38 -19.59 -32.99
N ARG A 163 37.69 -18.32 -33.16
CA ARG A 163 38.89 -17.80 -33.82
C ARG A 163 39.24 -16.48 -33.16
#